data_AF-A0A921KK57-F1
#
_entry.id   AF-A0A921KK57-F1
#
_cell.length_a   1.000
_cell.length_b   1.000
_cell.length_c   1.000
_cell.angle_alpha   90.00
_cell.angle_beta   90.00
_cell.angle_gamma   90.00
#
_symmetry.space_group_name_H-M   'P 1'
#
loop_
_entity.id
_entity.type
_entity.pdbx_description
1 polymer ?
#
loop_
_entity_poly.entity_id
_entity_poly.type
_entity_poly.pdbx_seq_one_letter_code
_entity_poly.pdbx_strand_id
1 'polypeptide(L)'
;MINKFRLKVAYKENKITIDVDENITFKMLSVIINEKLLLNKCKFYEFIHNDQIIDSVNKEDVILKDYLELEQELIYHTGLKSNPYFIKIIVWDYVIDTDDAVIKKFMKLVKKMDQEKPKQICYLNKAQRKFIDTALKDCYDSLENHSFGGEYHYRILRKGNDYLFVTLIYYMLDDKYELYLYDSMDELKNKLYSYLITFYDTNRAYFKGYQGSNRNIFVLYKNDETIIPGEFENIYNAINRITHMFNSIDGDYLFAGHDKCLVYDFADDKYWIE
;
A
#
# COMPACT_ATOMS: atom_id res chain seq x y z
N MET A 1 -5.09 -15.31 -26.43
CA MET A 1 -4.98 -14.68 -25.10
C MET A 1 -3.50 -14.53 -24.87
N ILE A 2 -3.00 -13.29 -24.86
CA ILE A 2 -1.60 -13.04 -24.54
C ILE A 2 -1.59 -12.72 -23.05
N ASN A 3 -0.90 -13.54 -22.29
CA ASN A 3 -0.68 -13.29 -20.87
C ASN A 3 0.61 -12.49 -20.75
N LYS A 4 0.54 -11.41 -19.99
CA LYS A 4 1.67 -10.53 -19.72
C LYS A 4 1.93 -10.51 -18.23
N PHE A 5 3.19 -10.49 -17.84
CA PHE A 5 3.58 -10.07 -16.51
C PHE A 5 3.63 -8.53 -16.46
N ARG A 6 2.96 -7.96 -15.47
CA ARG A 6 3.23 -6.58 -15.04
C ARG A 6 4.33 -6.62 -14.01
N LEU A 7 5.45 -5.95 -14.28
CA LEU A 7 6.60 -5.90 -13.41
C LEU A 7 6.76 -4.50 -12.81
N LYS A 8 6.92 -4.42 -11.49
CA LYS A 8 7.39 -3.21 -10.80
C LYS A 8 8.92 -3.29 -10.73
N VAL A 9 9.61 -2.31 -11.30
CA VAL A 9 11.08 -2.25 -11.34
C VAL A 9 11.55 -1.01 -10.58
N ALA A 10 12.42 -1.21 -9.59
CA ALA A 10 12.95 -0.16 -8.73
C ALA A 10 14.47 -0.09 -8.82
N TYR A 11 14.99 1.12 -9.04
CA TYR A 11 16.40 1.43 -9.08
C TYR A 11 16.68 2.83 -8.54
N LYS A 12 17.36 2.91 -7.38
CA LYS A 12 17.52 4.15 -6.60
C LYS A 12 16.14 4.78 -6.35
N GLU A 13 15.97 6.06 -6.67
CA GLU A 13 14.71 6.80 -6.52
C GLU A 13 13.71 6.52 -7.67
N ASN A 14 14.14 5.85 -8.76
CA ASN A 14 13.27 5.59 -9.91
C ASN A 14 12.47 4.31 -9.69
N LYS A 15 11.16 4.40 -9.90
CA LYS A 15 10.23 3.27 -9.95
C LYS A 15 9.49 3.31 -11.27
N ILE A 16 9.51 2.20 -12.02
CA ILE A 16 8.78 2.07 -13.28
C ILE A 16 7.93 0.81 -13.26
N THR A 17 6.83 0.85 -14.00
CA THR A 17 5.98 -0.32 -14.25
C THR A 17 6.07 -0.68 -15.73
N ILE A 18 6.32 -1.96 -16.03
CA ILE A 18 6.40 -2.47 -17.40
C ILE A 18 5.51 -3.71 -17.55
N ASP A 19 4.82 -3.79 -18.68
CA ASP A 19 4.05 -4.99 -19.06
C ASP A 19 4.84 -5.76 -20.12
N VAL A 20 5.18 -7.01 -19.84
CA VAL A 20 5.99 -7.88 -20.71
C VAL A 20 5.24 -9.19 -20.99
N ASP A 21 5.33 -9.70 -22.22
CA ASP A 21 4.75 -11.02 -22.56
C ASP A 21 5.41 -12.11 -21.72
N GLU A 22 4.62 -13.01 -21.12
CA GLU A 22 5.14 -14.08 -20.26
C GLU A 22 6.07 -15.06 -21.00
N ASN A 23 5.99 -15.09 -22.34
CA ASN A 23 6.77 -15.98 -23.19
C ASN A 23 8.12 -15.39 -23.64
N ILE A 24 8.46 -14.16 -23.24
CA ILE A 24 9.81 -13.63 -23.50
C ILE A 24 10.85 -14.33 -22.62
N THR A 25 12.12 -14.15 -22.95
CA THR A 25 13.23 -14.68 -22.16
C THR A 25 13.81 -13.65 -21.19
N PHE A 26 14.57 -14.11 -20.18
CA PHE A 26 15.28 -13.22 -19.26
C PHE A 26 16.27 -12.29 -19.97
N LYS A 27 16.91 -12.75 -21.05
CA LYS A 27 17.75 -11.90 -21.88
C LYS A 27 16.96 -10.77 -22.53
N MET A 28 15.78 -11.06 -23.08
CA MET A 28 14.92 -10.02 -23.66
C MET A 28 14.45 -9.05 -22.57
N LEU A 29 14.10 -9.55 -21.38
CA LEU A 29 13.74 -8.72 -20.24
C LEU A 29 14.88 -7.77 -19.84
N SER A 30 16.13 -8.24 -19.83
CA SER A 30 17.31 -7.42 -19.54
C SER A 30 17.46 -6.22 -20.49
N VAL A 31 17.15 -6.42 -21.77
CA VAL A 31 17.22 -5.37 -22.80
C VAL A 31 16.12 -4.32 -22.54
N ILE A 32 14.90 -4.77 -22.25
CA ILE A 32 13.76 -3.89 -21.96
C ILE A 32 14.04 -3.03 -20.72
N ILE A 33 14.52 -3.63 -19.64
CA ILE A 33 14.83 -2.91 -18.39
C ILE A 33 15.96 -1.91 -18.60
N ASN A 34 17.02 -2.31 -19.30
CA ASN A 34 18.14 -1.41 -19.60
C ASN A 34 17.71 -0.22 -20.45
N GLU A 35 16.79 -0.42 -21.40
CA GLU A 35 16.23 0.67 -22.20
C GLU A 35 15.43 1.65 -21.34
N LYS A 36 14.51 1.13 -20.51
CA LYS A 36 13.64 1.95 -19.67
C LYS A 36 14.39 2.73 -18.59
N LEU A 37 15.49 2.17 -18.07
CA LEU A 37 16.34 2.82 -17.06
C LEU A 37 17.52 3.60 -17.65
N LEU A 38 17.60 3.74 -18.99
CA LEU A 38 18.70 4.42 -19.69
C LEU A 38 20.09 3.80 -19.43
N LEU A 39 20.14 2.48 -19.19
CA LEU A 39 21.34 1.68 -18.92
C LEU A 39 21.85 0.92 -20.16
N ASN A 40 21.50 1.37 -21.37
CA ASN A 40 21.78 0.70 -22.66
C ASN A 40 23.25 0.31 -22.93
N LYS A 41 24.20 0.94 -22.23
CA LYS A 41 25.63 0.62 -22.37
C LYS A 41 26.04 -0.64 -21.59
N CYS A 42 25.17 -1.15 -20.72
CA CYS A 42 25.43 -2.33 -19.90
C CYS A 42 25.26 -3.61 -20.73
N LYS A 43 26.29 -4.47 -20.70
CA LYS A 43 26.31 -5.74 -21.45
C LYS A 43 26.22 -6.98 -20.58
N PHE A 44 26.56 -6.84 -19.29
CA PHE A 44 26.43 -7.90 -18.31
C PHE A 44 24.99 -7.95 -17.79
N TYR A 45 24.48 -9.15 -17.54
CA TYR A 45 23.20 -9.35 -16.89
C TYR A 45 23.19 -10.64 -16.06
N GLU A 46 22.52 -10.59 -14.91
CA GLU A 46 22.29 -11.74 -14.03
C GLU A 46 21.01 -11.49 -13.21
N PHE A 47 20.12 -12.48 -13.16
CA PHE A 47 18.89 -12.45 -12.39
C PHE A 47 18.99 -13.42 -11.21
N ILE A 48 18.67 -12.93 -10.01
CA ILE A 48 18.83 -13.66 -8.76
C ILE A 48 17.52 -13.68 -8.01
N HIS A 49 17.19 -14.83 -7.42
CA HIS A 49 16.08 -15.00 -6.50
C HIS A 49 16.52 -15.92 -5.35
N ASN A 50 16.23 -15.55 -4.10
CA ASN A 50 16.62 -16.32 -2.91
C ASN A 50 18.09 -16.76 -2.94
N ASP A 51 19.00 -15.84 -3.25
CA ASP A 51 20.45 -16.05 -3.40
C ASP A 51 20.87 -17.05 -4.50
N GLN A 52 19.96 -17.46 -5.37
CA GLN A 52 20.22 -18.34 -6.51
C GLN A 52 20.15 -17.59 -7.84
N ILE A 53 21.14 -17.80 -8.70
CA ILE A 53 21.15 -17.26 -10.06
C ILE A 53 20.14 -18.04 -10.90
N ILE A 54 19.05 -17.39 -11.28
CA ILE A 54 18.05 -17.95 -12.18
C ILE A 54 18.61 -17.99 -13.61
N ASP A 55 18.97 -16.81 -14.14
CA ASP A 55 19.46 -16.64 -15.51
C ASP A 55 20.65 -15.67 -15.54
N SER A 56 21.56 -15.82 -16.51
CA SER A 56 22.72 -14.96 -16.69
C SER A 56 23.26 -15.08 -18.11
N VAL A 57 24.15 -14.17 -18.51
CA VAL A 57 24.82 -14.20 -19.83
C VAL A 57 25.42 -15.56 -20.22
N ASN A 58 25.82 -16.38 -19.24
CA ASN A 58 26.50 -17.66 -19.47
C ASN A 58 25.59 -18.89 -19.35
N LYS A 59 24.28 -18.71 -19.10
CA LYS A 59 23.28 -19.79 -19.03
C LYS A 59 22.48 -19.87 -20.34
N GLU A 60 21.81 -21.00 -20.55
CA GLU A 60 20.79 -21.11 -21.60
C GLU A 60 19.63 -20.15 -21.31
N ASP A 61 19.09 -19.53 -22.36
CA ASP A 61 18.09 -18.46 -22.24
C ASP A 61 16.75 -19.05 -21.78
N VAL A 62 16.31 -18.67 -20.58
CA VAL A 62 15.10 -19.19 -19.96
C VAL A 62 13.89 -18.31 -20.24
N ILE A 63 12.73 -18.93 -20.49
CA ILE A 63 11.45 -18.23 -20.66
C ILE A 63 10.91 -17.80 -19.29
N LEU A 64 10.39 -16.56 -19.20
CA LEU A 64 9.94 -15.98 -17.93
C LEU A 64 8.86 -16.82 -17.23
N LYS A 65 7.81 -17.23 -17.94
CA LYS A 65 6.68 -17.95 -17.33
C LYS A 65 7.03 -19.28 -16.66
N ASP A 66 8.16 -19.88 -17.04
CA ASP A 66 8.61 -21.15 -16.48
C ASP A 66 9.26 -20.95 -15.10
N TYR A 67 9.53 -19.70 -14.69
CA TYR A 67 10.27 -19.35 -13.47
C TYR A 67 9.67 -18.21 -12.65
N LEU A 68 8.78 -17.40 -13.21
CA LEU A 68 8.19 -16.24 -12.55
C LEU A 68 6.78 -16.52 -12.03
N GLU A 69 6.61 -16.33 -10.73
CA GLU A 69 5.35 -16.38 -10.00
C GLU A 69 4.93 -14.98 -9.52
N LEU A 70 3.66 -14.83 -9.14
CA LEU A 70 3.16 -13.58 -8.55
C LEU A 70 3.95 -13.23 -7.28
N GLU A 71 4.18 -11.94 -7.06
CA GLU A 71 4.92 -11.39 -5.90
C GLU A 71 6.39 -11.85 -5.82
N GLN A 72 6.87 -12.59 -6.81
CA GLN A 72 8.25 -13.03 -6.84
C GLN A 72 9.19 -11.83 -6.99
N GLU A 73 10.06 -11.67 -6.01
CA GLU A 73 11.12 -10.67 -6.00
C GLU A 73 12.39 -11.21 -6.68
N LEU A 74 12.89 -10.46 -7.64
CA LEU A 74 14.13 -10.73 -8.33
C LEU A 74 15.09 -9.56 -8.12
N ILE A 75 16.36 -9.89 -7.97
CA ILE A 75 17.45 -8.93 -8.06
C ILE A 75 18.07 -9.07 -9.44
N TYR A 76 18.05 -8.00 -10.20
CA TYR A 76 18.68 -7.89 -11.50
C TYR A 76 19.99 -7.12 -11.39
N HIS A 77 21.09 -7.81 -11.69
CA HIS A 77 22.42 -7.22 -11.77
C HIS A 77 22.77 -6.88 -13.22
N THR A 78 23.20 -5.64 -13.46
CA THR A 78 23.71 -5.22 -14.78
C THR A 78 24.83 -4.20 -14.64
N GLY A 79 25.64 -3.97 -15.68
CA GLY A 79 26.72 -2.98 -15.65
C GLY A 79 28.09 -3.55 -16.01
N LEU A 80 29.13 -3.11 -15.31
CA LEU A 80 30.46 -3.73 -15.37
C LEU A 80 30.54 -4.81 -14.28
N LYS A 81 31.16 -5.95 -14.58
CA LYS A 81 31.30 -7.05 -13.61
C LYS A 81 31.96 -6.63 -12.29
N SER A 82 32.82 -5.61 -12.32
CA SER A 82 33.48 -5.03 -11.15
C SER A 82 32.65 -4.00 -10.38
N ASN A 83 31.56 -3.48 -10.97
CA ASN A 83 30.68 -2.49 -10.35
C ASN A 83 29.25 -2.62 -10.91
N PRO A 84 28.47 -3.61 -10.45
CA PRO A 84 27.12 -3.82 -10.93
C PRO A 84 26.12 -2.84 -10.31
N TYR A 85 25.09 -2.52 -11.09
CA TYR A 85 23.85 -1.91 -10.63
C TYR A 85 22.91 -2.98 -10.11
N PHE A 86 22.26 -2.67 -8.99
CA PHE A 86 21.30 -3.55 -8.33
C PHE A 86 19.90 -3.00 -8.57
N ILE A 87 19.09 -3.76 -9.30
CA ILE A 87 17.74 -3.36 -9.69
C ILE A 87 16.78 -4.39 -9.12
N LYS A 88 15.81 -3.94 -8.33
CA LYS A 88 14.78 -4.80 -7.76
C LYS A 88 13.62 -4.92 -8.74
N ILE A 89 13.17 -6.13 -9.00
CA ILE A 89 12.04 -6.43 -9.89
C ILE A 89 11.04 -7.26 -9.11
N ILE A 90 9.77 -6.91 -9.17
CA ILE A 90 8.69 -7.71 -8.59
C ILE A 90 7.67 -8.00 -9.68
N VAL A 91 7.28 -9.27 -9.80
CA VAL A 91 6.13 -9.68 -10.60
C VAL A 91 4.87 -9.22 -9.87
N TRP A 92 4.28 -8.13 -10.34
CA TRP A 92 3.20 -7.44 -9.64
C TRP A 92 1.83 -7.98 -9.99
N ASP A 93 1.59 -8.30 -11.27
CA ASP A 93 0.27 -8.75 -11.73
C ASP A 93 0.38 -9.59 -13.01
N TYR A 94 -0.66 -10.36 -13.31
CA TYR A 94 -0.86 -11.01 -14.60
C TYR A 94 -1.89 -10.22 -15.40
N VAL A 95 -1.44 -9.56 -16.45
CA VAL A 95 -2.31 -8.85 -17.38
C VAL A 95 -2.75 -9.82 -18.46
N ILE A 96 -4.03 -10.15 -18.46
CA ILE A 96 -4.64 -10.97 -19.50
C ILE A 96 -5.17 -10.03 -20.58
N ASP A 97 -4.54 -10.03 -21.76
CA ASP A 97 -5.15 -9.41 -22.95
C ASP A 97 -6.28 -10.32 -23.44
N THR A 98 -7.49 -10.04 -22.95
CA THR A 98 -8.74 -10.68 -23.38
C THR A 98 -9.42 -9.92 -24.51
N ASP A 99 -10.08 -10.66 -25.40
CA ASP A 99 -10.93 -10.11 -26.46
C ASP A 99 -12.03 -9.18 -25.88
N ASP A 100 -12.22 -8.03 -26.52
CA ASP A 100 -13.23 -7.00 -26.25
C ASP A 100 -14.63 -7.57 -25.95
N ALA A 101 -15.00 -8.68 -26.59
CA ALA A 101 -16.28 -9.35 -26.38
C ALA A 101 -16.43 -9.95 -24.96
N VAL A 102 -15.34 -10.49 -24.41
CA VAL A 102 -15.31 -11.08 -23.05
C VAL A 102 -15.37 -9.98 -22.00
N ILE A 103 -14.61 -8.89 -22.21
CA ILE A 103 -14.64 -7.70 -21.34
C ILE A 103 -16.05 -7.10 -21.31
N LYS A 104 -16.73 -6.98 -22.46
CA LYS A 104 -18.12 -6.49 -22.52
C LYS A 104 -19.09 -7.38 -21.75
N LYS A 105 -18.90 -8.71 -21.78
CA LYS A 105 -19.74 -9.66 -21.03
C LYS A 105 -19.47 -9.57 -19.53
N PHE A 106 -18.22 -9.46 -19.12
CA PHE A 106 -17.81 -9.21 -17.74
C PHE A 106 -18.37 -7.89 -17.21
N MET A 107 -18.23 -6.80 -17.97
CA MET A 107 -18.79 -5.48 -17.62
C MET A 107 -20.32 -5.50 -17.45
N LYS A 108 -21.04 -6.32 -18.24
CA LYS A 108 -22.49 -6.51 -18.07
C LYS A 108 -22.83 -7.26 -16.77
N LEU A 109 -21.99 -8.22 -16.35
CA LEU A 109 -22.14 -8.93 -15.08
C LEU A 109 -21.84 -7.99 -13.89
N VAL A 110 -20.75 -7.21 -13.96
CA VAL A 110 -20.41 -6.18 -12.95
C VAL A 110 -21.54 -5.16 -12.81
N LYS A 111 -22.11 -4.69 -13.91
CA LYS A 111 -23.27 -3.76 -13.88
C LYS A 111 -24.53 -4.37 -13.25
N LYS A 112 -24.71 -5.69 -13.32
CA LYS A 112 -25.81 -6.38 -12.62
C LYS A 112 -25.52 -6.49 -11.12
N MET A 113 -24.28 -6.82 -10.74
CA MET A 113 -23.85 -6.79 -9.34
C MET A 113 -23.97 -5.38 -8.74
N ASP A 114 -23.77 -4.33 -9.55
CA ASP A 114 -23.94 -2.94 -9.12
C ASP A 114 -25.38 -2.60 -8.68
N GLN A 115 -26.39 -3.35 -9.15
CA GLN A 115 -27.80 -3.17 -8.82
C GLN A 115 -28.22 -3.86 -7.52
N GLU A 116 -27.45 -4.86 -7.07
CA GLU A 116 -27.70 -5.61 -5.82
C GLU A 116 -26.93 -5.03 -4.62
N LYS A 117 -26.31 -3.86 -4.76
CA LYS A 117 -25.52 -3.25 -3.69
C LYS A 117 -26.35 -3.08 -2.40
N PRO A 118 -25.79 -3.48 -1.24
CA PRO A 118 -26.33 -3.03 0.04
C PRO A 118 -26.47 -1.51 0.03
N LYS A 119 -27.51 -0.96 0.66
CA LYS A 119 -27.54 0.49 0.88
C LYS A 119 -26.46 0.80 1.92
N GLN A 120 -25.46 1.61 1.57
CA GLN A 120 -24.59 2.22 2.58
C GLN A 120 -25.49 3.06 3.49
N ILE A 121 -25.66 2.64 4.74
CA ILE A 121 -26.41 3.40 5.72
C ILE A 121 -25.42 4.38 6.36
N CYS A 122 -25.22 5.54 5.73
CA CYS A 122 -24.44 6.62 6.32
C CYS A 122 -25.36 7.47 7.21
N TYR A 123 -25.12 7.44 8.51
CA TYR A 123 -25.91 8.19 9.50
C TYR A 123 -25.43 9.64 9.69
N LEU A 124 -24.31 10.03 9.06
CA LEU A 124 -23.76 11.39 9.15
C LEU A 124 -24.49 12.37 8.22
N ASN A 125 -24.68 13.59 8.72
CA ASN A 125 -25.23 14.67 7.90
C ASN A 125 -24.19 15.21 6.88
N LYS A 126 -24.64 16.02 5.92
CA LYS A 126 -23.77 16.54 4.84
C LYS A 126 -22.56 17.33 5.37
N ALA A 127 -22.72 18.11 6.43
CA ALA A 127 -21.63 18.89 7.01
C ALA A 127 -20.60 17.98 7.69
N GLN A 128 -21.06 17.03 8.52
CA GLN A 128 -20.22 16.03 9.16
C GLN A 128 -19.41 15.22 8.13
N ARG A 129 -20.05 14.76 7.06
CA ARG A 129 -19.34 14.06 5.97
C ARG A 129 -18.23 14.89 5.36
N LYS A 130 -18.48 16.18 5.10
CA LYS A 130 -17.46 17.07 4.56
C LYS A 130 -16.26 17.21 5.50
N PHE A 131 -16.51 17.35 6.80
CA PHE A 131 -15.44 17.46 7.80
C PHE A 131 -14.58 16.20 7.89
N ILE A 132 -15.20 15.03 7.99
CA ILE A 132 -14.45 13.77 8.10
C ILE A 132 -13.71 13.45 6.80
N ASP A 133 -14.31 13.74 5.64
CA ASP A 133 -13.64 13.54 4.35
C ASP A 133 -12.39 14.41 4.21
N THR A 134 -12.44 15.66 4.66
CA THR A 134 -11.25 16.53 4.68
C THR A 134 -10.19 15.97 5.61
N ALA A 135 -10.53 15.63 6.86
CA ALA A 135 -9.55 15.08 7.80
C ALA A 135 -8.91 13.77 7.31
N LEU A 136 -9.72 12.88 6.71
CA LEU A 136 -9.26 11.64 6.11
C LEU A 136 -8.30 11.90 4.94
N LYS A 137 -8.62 12.86 4.06
CA LYS A 137 -7.75 13.20 2.94
C LYS A 137 -6.43 13.82 3.42
N ASP A 138 -6.47 14.74 4.38
CA ASP A 138 -5.28 15.35 4.96
C ASP A 138 -4.36 14.30 5.62
N CYS A 139 -4.96 13.30 6.29
CA CYS A 139 -4.25 12.18 6.88
C CYS A 139 -3.56 11.32 5.81
N TYR A 140 -4.29 10.97 4.74
CA TYR A 140 -3.74 10.22 3.62
C TYR A 140 -2.59 10.97 2.94
N ASP A 141 -2.77 12.26 2.67
CA ASP A 141 -1.76 13.09 2.00
C ASP A 141 -0.49 13.22 2.86
N SER A 142 -0.64 13.26 4.18
CA SER A 142 0.50 13.21 5.11
C SER A 142 1.24 11.88 5.01
N LEU A 143 0.53 10.76 5.03
CA LEU A 143 1.11 9.41 4.92
C LEU A 143 1.83 9.17 3.59
N GLU A 144 1.24 9.60 2.47
CA GLU A 144 1.79 9.39 1.12
C GLU A 144 3.17 10.07 0.94
N ASN A 145 3.44 11.13 1.70
CA ASN A 145 4.73 11.82 1.66
C ASN A 145 5.85 11.08 2.40
N HIS A 146 5.53 10.03 3.17
CA HIS A 146 6.50 9.25 3.92
C HIS A 146 6.88 7.96 3.20
N SER A 147 8.17 7.61 3.21
CA SER A 147 8.63 6.33 2.65
C SER A 147 8.94 5.35 3.77
N PHE A 148 7.99 4.48 4.06
CA PHE A 148 8.14 3.41 5.06
C PHE A 148 7.52 2.11 4.54
N GLY A 149 7.79 1.00 5.23
CA GLY A 149 7.14 -0.28 4.96
C GLY A 149 7.06 -1.08 6.26
N GLY A 150 6.00 -1.88 6.40
CA GLY A 150 5.76 -2.72 7.57
C GLY A 150 4.69 -2.18 8.53
N GLU A 151 4.72 -2.68 9.75
CA GLU A 151 3.79 -2.37 10.85
C GLU A 151 4.48 -1.50 11.90
N TYR A 152 3.78 -0.46 12.36
CA TYR A 152 4.26 0.52 13.32
C TYR A 152 3.20 0.83 14.37
N HIS A 153 3.63 1.05 15.61
CA HIS A 153 2.74 1.22 16.75
C HIS A 153 2.93 2.57 17.42
N TYR A 154 1.81 3.25 17.66
CA TYR A 154 1.78 4.56 18.29
C TYR A 154 0.87 4.59 19.51
N ARG A 155 1.23 5.44 20.47
CA ARG A 155 0.37 5.85 21.58
C ARG A 155 0.20 7.35 21.53
N ILE A 156 -1.00 7.81 21.25
CA ILE A 156 -1.30 9.24 21.12
C ILE A 156 -2.07 9.67 22.37
N LEU A 157 -1.47 10.57 23.16
CA LEU A 157 -2.09 11.03 24.39
C LEU A 157 -3.36 11.82 24.08
N ARG A 158 -4.48 11.39 24.67
CA ARG A 158 -5.78 12.05 24.54
C ARG A 158 -5.97 13.14 25.59
N LYS A 159 -5.75 12.78 26.87
CA LYS A 159 -5.85 13.64 28.05
C LYS A 159 -5.28 12.94 29.28
N GLY A 160 -4.41 13.59 30.05
CA GLY A 160 -3.87 13.01 31.29
C GLY A 160 -3.02 11.77 31.01
N ASN A 161 -3.47 10.59 31.46
CA ASN A 161 -2.84 9.29 31.17
C ASN A 161 -3.70 8.41 30.22
N ASP A 162 -4.66 9.01 29.52
CA ASP A 162 -5.50 8.34 28.53
C ASP A 162 -4.85 8.40 27.14
N TYR A 163 -4.72 7.25 26.48
CA TYR A 163 -4.04 7.11 25.19
C TYR A 163 -4.96 6.47 24.15
N LEU A 164 -4.89 6.98 22.92
CA LEU A 164 -5.30 6.26 21.72
C LEU A 164 -4.14 5.35 21.32
N PHE A 165 -4.40 4.06 21.15
CA PHE A 165 -3.43 3.13 20.59
C PHE A 165 -3.68 3.03 19.09
N VAL A 166 -2.62 3.11 18.31
CA VAL A 166 -2.68 3.08 16.85
C VAL A 166 -1.72 2.03 16.33
N THR A 167 -2.20 1.21 15.41
CA THR A 167 -1.34 0.40 14.56
C THR A 167 -1.47 0.90 13.13
N LEU A 168 -0.35 1.30 12.54
CA LEU A 168 -0.24 1.67 11.13
C LEU A 168 0.42 0.52 10.37
N ILE A 169 -0.20 0.09 9.30
CA ILE A 169 0.35 -0.92 8.41
C ILE A 169 0.36 -0.36 6.99
N TYR A 170 1.51 -0.41 6.33
CA TYR A 170 1.58 -0.18 4.89
C TYR A 170 1.77 -1.49 4.16
N TYR A 171 0.72 -1.90 3.44
CA TYR A 171 0.73 -3.03 2.53
C TYR A 171 1.27 -2.55 1.18
N MET A 172 2.60 -2.55 1.07
CA MET A 172 3.32 -2.08 -0.13
C MET A 172 2.88 -2.78 -1.42
N LEU A 173 2.42 -4.03 -1.31
CA LEU A 173 1.80 -4.77 -2.41
C LEU A 173 0.51 -4.05 -2.81
N ASP A 174 -0.53 -4.07 -1.97
CA ASP A 174 -1.83 -3.47 -2.26
C ASP A 174 -1.86 -1.95 -2.47
N ASP A 175 -0.73 -1.28 -2.23
CA ASP A 175 -0.59 0.18 -2.10
C ASP A 175 -1.69 0.76 -1.21
N LYS A 176 -1.76 0.13 -0.02
CA LYS A 176 -2.85 0.29 0.94
C LYS A 176 -2.26 0.58 2.31
N TYR A 177 -2.76 1.65 2.93
CA TYR A 177 -2.49 1.97 4.32
C TYR A 177 -3.68 1.53 5.17
N GLU A 178 -3.41 0.90 6.30
CA GLU A 178 -4.42 0.62 7.32
C GLU A 178 -4.01 1.25 8.64
N LEU A 179 -4.92 2.06 9.19
CA LEU A 179 -4.84 2.61 10.54
C LEU A 179 -5.88 1.90 11.39
N TYR A 180 -5.40 1.08 12.32
CA TYR A 180 -6.20 0.48 13.36
C TYR A 180 -6.15 1.34 14.61
N LEU A 181 -7.31 1.74 15.11
CA LEU A 181 -7.46 2.58 16.29
C LEU A 181 -8.08 1.76 17.41
N TYR A 182 -7.44 1.76 18.58
CA TYR A 182 -7.92 1.06 19.78
C TYR A 182 -8.06 2.05 20.94
N ASP A 183 -9.14 1.91 21.71
CA ASP A 183 -9.41 2.74 22.88
C ASP A 183 -8.68 2.23 24.14
N SER A 184 -8.16 1.00 24.12
CA SER A 184 -7.42 0.43 25.25
C SER A 184 -6.31 -0.55 24.85
N MET A 185 -5.38 -0.79 25.78
CA MET A 185 -4.36 -1.84 25.62
C MET A 185 -4.97 -3.24 25.52
N ASP A 186 -6.09 -3.51 26.19
CA ASP A 186 -6.74 -4.81 26.13
C ASP A 186 -7.38 -5.05 24.76
N GLU A 187 -7.96 -4.02 24.16
CA GLU A 187 -8.43 -4.06 22.77
C GLU A 187 -7.28 -4.33 21.79
N LEU A 188 -6.15 -3.62 21.94
CA LEU A 188 -4.95 -3.84 21.14
C LEU A 188 -4.46 -5.30 21.25
N LYS A 189 -4.31 -5.83 22.47
CA LYS A 189 -3.86 -7.21 22.71
C LYS A 189 -4.77 -8.25 22.07
N ASN A 190 -6.07 -8.00 22.06
CA ASN A 190 -7.07 -8.89 21.47
C ASN A 190 -7.34 -8.59 19.99
N LYS A 191 -6.65 -7.62 19.39
CA LYS A 191 -6.86 -7.13 18.02
C LYS A 191 -8.32 -6.71 17.74
N LEU A 192 -8.97 -6.12 18.74
CA LEU A 192 -10.34 -5.63 18.67
C LEU A 192 -10.33 -4.11 18.45
N TYR A 193 -10.27 -3.67 17.20
CA TYR A 193 -10.22 -2.24 16.89
C TYR A 193 -11.56 -1.54 17.16
N SER A 194 -11.49 -0.29 17.62
CA SER A 194 -12.63 0.63 17.63
C SER A 194 -12.89 1.14 16.22
N TYR A 195 -11.84 1.50 15.48
CA TYR A 195 -11.95 1.90 14.09
C TYR A 195 -10.84 1.28 13.24
N LEU A 196 -11.19 0.89 12.02
CA LEU A 196 -10.24 0.54 10.97
C LEU A 196 -10.44 1.53 9.82
N ILE A 197 -9.39 2.29 9.52
CA ILE A 197 -9.36 3.23 8.40
C ILE A 197 -8.43 2.67 7.34
N THR A 198 -8.95 2.53 6.13
CA THR A 198 -8.19 2.01 4.99
C THR A 198 -8.07 3.08 3.93
N PHE A 199 -6.84 3.32 3.46
CA PHE A 199 -6.55 4.21 2.35
C PHE A 199 -5.92 3.42 1.21
N TYR A 200 -6.44 3.59 0.00
CA TYR A 200 -5.85 3.06 -1.23
C TYR A 200 -5.32 4.20 -2.09
N ASP A 201 -4.27 3.94 -2.89
CA ASP A 201 -3.81 4.92 -3.88
C ASP A 201 -4.86 5.20 -4.96
N THR A 202 -5.56 4.16 -5.41
CA THR A 202 -6.57 4.26 -6.48
C THR A 202 -7.99 4.06 -5.98
N ASN A 203 -8.95 4.67 -6.68
CA ASN A 203 -10.38 4.49 -6.41
C ASN A 203 -10.76 3.01 -6.45
N ARG A 204 -11.22 2.47 -5.31
CA ARG A 204 -11.69 1.09 -5.21
C ARG A 204 -13.22 1.01 -5.11
N ALA A 205 -13.77 -0.08 -5.60
CA ALA A 205 -15.21 -0.33 -5.53
C ALA A 205 -15.57 -0.93 -4.16
N TYR A 206 -16.37 -0.17 -3.40
CA TYR A 206 -17.40 -0.62 -2.46
C TYR A 206 -16.99 -1.60 -1.35
N PHE A 207 -16.88 -1.10 -0.11
CA PHE A 207 -16.75 -1.87 1.13
C PHE A 207 -17.94 -1.59 2.07
N LYS A 208 -18.14 -2.47 3.05
CA LYS A 208 -19.02 -2.24 4.22
C LYS A 208 -18.45 -1.04 5.03
N GLY A 209 -19.29 -0.28 5.74
CA GLY A 209 -18.88 0.91 6.51
C GLY A 209 -19.05 2.27 5.83
N TYR A 210 -18.35 3.30 6.35
CA TYR A 210 -18.31 4.64 5.77
C TYR A 210 -17.30 4.70 4.63
N GLN A 211 -17.74 5.11 3.44
CA GLN A 211 -16.86 5.40 2.31
C GLN A 211 -16.77 6.92 2.14
N GLY A 212 -15.54 7.45 2.16
CA GLY A 212 -15.30 8.87 1.93
C GLY A 212 -15.73 9.30 0.54
N SER A 213 -15.85 10.62 0.32
CA SER A 213 -16.10 11.17 -1.02
C SER A 213 -15.08 10.73 -2.07
N ASN A 214 -13.82 10.58 -1.65
CA ASN A 214 -12.81 9.86 -2.42
C ASN A 214 -13.01 8.36 -2.21
N ARG A 215 -13.35 7.63 -3.27
CA ARG A 215 -13.76 6.21 -3.21
C ARG A 215 -12.62 5.26 -2.83
N ASN A 216 -11.46 5.78 -2.50
CA ASN A 216 -10.28 5.07 -2.05
C ASN A 216 -10.09 5.14 -0.52
N ILE A 217 -10.94 5.86 0.22
CA ILE A 217 -10.86 5.94 1.69
C ILE A 217 -12.09 5.30 2.33
N PHE A 218 -11.85 4.40 3.29
CA PHE A 218 -12.88 3.62 3.96
C PHE A 218 -12.68 3.64 5.46
N VAL A 219 -13.79 3.63 6.20
CA VAL A 219 -13.79 3.55 7.66
C VAL A 219 -14.82 2.51 8.13
N LEU A 220 -14.34 1.57 8.94
CA LEU A 220 -15.15 0.60 9.69
C LEU A 220 -15.15 0.99 11.17
N TYR A 221 -16.32 0.93 11.81
CA TYR A 221 -16.47 1.05 13.26
C TYR A 221 -16.79 -0.31 13.86
N LYS A 222 -15.98 -0.79 14.81
CA LYS A 222 -16.14 -2.12 15.43
C LYS A 222 -16.38 -3.22 14.38
N ASN A 223 -17.14 -4.27 14.70
CA ASN A 223 -17.44 -5.47 13.87
C ASN A 223 -18.16 -5.15 12.54
N ASP A 224 -17.52 -4.35 11.68
CA ASP A 224 -17.95 -3.82 10.40
C ASP A 224 -19.21 -2.92 10.44
N GLU A 225 -19.40 -2.12 11.48
CA GLU A 225 -20.52 -1.18 11.56
C GLU A 225 -20.19 0.16 10.87
N THR A 226 -21.23 0.90 10.46
CA THR A 226 -21.06 2.27 9.94
C THR A 226 -20.98 3.27 11.09
N ILE A 227 -20.19 4.33 10.91
CA ILE A 227 -20.08 5.44 11.86
C ILE A 227 -21.45 6.08 12.11
N ILE A 228 -21.83 6.17 13.39
CA ILE A 228 -23.02 6.89 13.85
C ILE A 228 -22.65 8.31 14.33
N PRO A 229 -23.59 9.27 14.39
CA PRO A 229 -23.29 10.66 14.75
C PRO A 229 -22.59 10.86 16.10
N GLY A 230 -22.84 9.98 17.08
CA GLY A 230 -22.17 10.03 18.39
C GLY A 230 -20.67 9.70 18.35
N GLU A 231 -20.23 8.94 17.35
CA GLU A 231 -18.82 8.55 17.17
C GLU A 231 -18.03 9.52 16.29
N PHE A 232 -18.73 10.46 15.65
CA PHE A 232 -18.14 11.39 14.69
C PHE A 232 -16.98 12.20 15.28
N GLU A 233 -17.16 12.74 16.49
CA GLU A 233 -16.17 13.59 17.14
C GLU A 233 -14.92 12.80 17.55
N ASN A 234 -15.11 11.55 18.01
CA ASN A 234 -14.01 10.66 18.41
C ASN A 234 -13.08 10.39 17.24
N ILE A 235 -13.64 9.95 16.11
CA ILE A 235 -12.82 9.62 14.94
C ILE A 235 -12.19 10.86 14.30
N TYR A 236 -12.92 11.99 14.24
CA TYR A 236 -12.38 13.24 13.71
C TYR A 236 -11.18 13.72 14.54
N ASN A 237 -11.30 13.70 15.87
CA ASN A 237 -10.22 14.09 16.77
C ASN A 237 -9.03 13.12 16.70
N ALA A 238 -9.28 11.82 16.58
CA ALA A 238 -8.23 10.82 16.41
C ALA A 238 -7.44 11.07 15.12
N ILE A 239 -8.12 11.22 13.99
CA ILE A 239 -7.49 11.47 12.69
C ILE A 239 -6.66 12.75 12.73
N ASN A 240 -7.20 13.87 13.24
CA ASN A 240 -6.45 15.13 13.30
C ASN A 240 -5.16 15.02 14.11
N ARG A 241 -5.19 14.30 15.25
CA ARG A 241 -4.00 14.12 16.08
C ARG A 241 -2.95 13.24 15.40
N ILE A 242 -3.39 12.18 14.72
CA ILE A 242 -2.53 11.31 13.91
C ILE A 242 -1.89 12.12 12.78
N THR A 243 -2.68 12.88 12.02
CA THR A 243 -2.18 13.73 10.93
C THR A 243 -1.16 14.75 11.44
N HIS A 244 -1.41 15.36 12.61
CA HIS A 244 -0.45 16.29 13.21
C HIS A 244 0.86 15.60 13.58
N MET A 245 0.79 14.42 14.20
CA MET A 245 1.97 13.61 14.53
C MET A 245 2.81 13.31 13.29
N PHE A 246 2.18 12.85 12.20
CA PHE A 246 2.88 12.56 10.94
C PHE A 246 3.53 13.80 10.29
N ASN A 247 3.00 14.99 10.53
CA ASN A 247 3.54 16.23 9.99
C ASN A 247 4.59 16.90 10.89
N SER A 248 4.62 16.58 12.19
CA SER A 248 5.46 17.26 13.19
C SER A 248 6.70 16.46 13.59
N ILE A 249 6.63 15.13 13.51
CA ILE A 249 7.72 14.24 13.90
C ILE A 249 8.52 13.84 12.67
N ASP A 250 9.85 13.76 12.83
CA ASP A 250 10.76 13.28 11.78
C ASP A 250 10.47 11.80 11.44
N GLY A 251 10.56 11.46 10.15
CA GLY A 251 10.34 10.11 9.63
C GLY A 251 11.20 9.04 10.33
N ASP A 252 12.44 9.37 10.69
CA ASP A 252 13.34 8.44 11.39
C ASP A 252 12.81 8.04 12.77
N TYR A 253 12.01 8.90 13.41
CA TYR A 253 11.34 8.60 14.69
C TYR A 253 9.95 7.99 14.49
N LEU A 254 9.18 8.47 13.50
CA LEU A 254 7.87 7.92 13.14
C LEU A 254 7.93 6.44 12.77
N PHE A 255 9.05 6.02 12.18
CA PHE A 255 9.25 4.66 11.66
C PHE A 255 10.47 3.98 12.31
N ALA A 256 10.73 4.31 13.57
CA ALA A 256 11.88 3.79 14.32
C ALA A 256 11.70 2.32 14.75
N GLY A 257 11.87 1.37 13.83
CA GLY A 257 11.88 -0.08 14.12
C GLY A 257 10.51 -0.66 14.48
N HIS A 258 10.26 -1.90 14.06
CA HIS A 258 8.95 -2.56 14.20
C HIS A 258 8.61 -3.02 15.62
N ASP A 259 9.61 -3.13 16.49
CA ASP A 259 9.48 -3.63 17.86
C ASP A 259 9.21 -2.51 18.89
N LYS A 260 9.26 -1.26 18.45
CA LYS A 260 9.18 -0.07 19.29
C LYS A 260 7.81 0.58 19.22
N CYS A 261 7.44 1.27 20.30
CA CYS A 261 6.24 2.07 20.34
C CYS A 261 6.60 3.56 20.46
N LEU A 262 6.19 4.37 19.49
CA LEU A 262 6.35 5.81 19.59
C LEU A 262 5.16 6.39 20.38
N VAL A 263 5.47 7.08 21.47
CA VAL A 263 4.49 7.80 22.27
C VAL A 263 4.52 9.27 21.87
N TYR A 264 3.34 9.84 21.62
CA TYR A 264 3.16 11.22 21.23
C TYR A 264 2.18 11.94 22.15
N ASP A 265 2.66 13.00 22.80
CA ASP A 265 1.85 13.94 23.55
C ASP A 265 1.48 15.13 22.65
N PHE A 266 0.25 15.10 22.14
CA PHE A 266 -0.28 16.14 21.28
C PHE A 266 -0.46 17.49 22.00
N ALA A 267 -0.63 17.52 23.32
CA ALA A 267 -0.88 18.75 24.06
C ALA A 267 0.40 19.60 24.21
N ASP A 268 1.53 18.91 24.42
CA ASP A 268 2.85 19.52 24.64
C ASP A 268 3.79 19.41 23.43
N ASP A 269 3.36 18.75 22.35
CA ASP A 269 4.14 18.41 21.16
C ASP A 269 5.45 17.68 21.48
N LYS A 270 5.37 16.71 22.40
CA LYS A 270 6.51 15.90 22.86
C LYS A 270 6.35 14.46 22.39
N TYR A 271 7.48 13.80 22.11
CA TYR A 271 7.49 12.39 21.77
C TYR A 271 8.70 11.66 22.33
N TRP A 272 8.53 10.35 22.55
CA TRP A 272 9.61 9.45 22.95
C TRP A 272 9.31 8.03 22.48
N ILE A 273 10.35 7.20 22.40
CA ILE A 273 10.25 5.80 22.03
C ILE A 273 10.25 4.95 23.31
N GLU A 274 9.29 4.03 23.40
CA GLU A 274 9.24 2.96 24.39
C GLU A 274 9.70 1.62 23.79
#